data_AF-A0A7W1HFK3-F1
#
_entry.id   AF-A0A7W1HFK3-F1
#
_cell.length_a   1.000
_cell.length_b   1.000
_cell.length_c   1.000
_cell.angle_alpha   90.00
_cell.angle_beta   90.00
_cell.angle_gamma   90.00
#
_symmetry.space_group_name_H-M   'P 1'
#
loop_
_entity.id
_entity.type
_entity.pdbx_description
1 polymer ?
#
loop_
_entity_poly.entity_id
_entity_poly.type
_entity_poly.pdbx_seq_one_letter_code
_entity_poly.pdbx_strand_id
1 'polypeptide(L)'
;MSENINLPEELQEKYDNLSLPSLYDYLLTQEKLSVEIRKQNQEVKALREQCKELKVLVSDSFDELNSRLDENDQLSELQRPQHSDEFNGNDKLKEDLNEEEDFENEDEEDVSEVISPEEVIRAQQLLMHAMDSLFNLYQGIAKGNEKILETLPSKEGFWRSHKPLWRSYVEEALSGYEEGVNAMRQKLVAQMADLDVSLINPGLGTIFDPVECRAIETVQGGPKGRIAQVIRFGYKIKGKIARCADVAIYKEK
;
A
#
# COMPACT_ATOMS: atom_id res chain seq x y z
N MET A 1 32.75 -24.49 55.28
CA MET A 1 32.50 -23.40 56.24
C MET A 1 31.49 -22.49 55.57
N SER A 2 30.22 -22.63 55.91
CA SER A 2 29.16 -21.79 55.33
C SER A 2 29.17 -20.49 56.13
N GLU A 3 29.64 -19.40 55.52
CA GLU A 3 29.55 -18.08 56.11
C GLU A 3 28.06 -17.73 56.28
N ASN A 4 27.65 -17.50 57.53
CA ASN A 4 26.33 -16.98 57.85
C ASN A 4 26.27 -15.53 57.35
N ILE A 5 25.79 -15.37 56.12
CA ILE A 5 25.45 -14.06 55.57
C ILE A 5 24.23 -13.57 56.34
N ASN A 6 24.47 -12.66 57.28
CA ASN A 6 23.43 -12.05 58.08
C ASN A 6 22.70 -11.02 57.20
N LEU A 7 21.61 -11.44 56.55
CA LEU A 7 20.80 -10.53 55.75
C LEU A 7 20.07 -9.53 56.68
N PRO A 8 20.01 -8.24 56.31
CA PRO A 8 19.20 -7.25 57.03
C PRO A 8 17.74 -7.71 57.19
N GLU A 9 17.16 -7.54 58.38
CA GLU A 9 15.79 -7.99 58.71
C GLU A 9 14.74 -7.49 57.69
N GLU A 10 14.91 -6.27 57.17
CA GLU A 10 14.03 -5.70 56.14
C GLU A 10 14.03 -6.46 54.80
N LEU A 11 15.16 -7.10 54.45
CA LEU A 11 15.25 -7.91 53.23
C LEU A 11 14.65 -9.30 53.45
N GLN A 12 14.76 -9.82 54.67
CA GLN A 12 14.21 -11.11 55.05
C GLN A 12 12.68 -11.06 55.09
N GLU A 13 12.12 -10.00 55.67
CA GLU A 13 10.67 -9.77 55.70
C GLU A 13 10.08 -9.55 54.29
N LYS A 14 10.82 -8.90 53.37
CA LYS A 14 10.41 -8.79 51.96
C LYS A 14 10.48 -10.11 51.22
N TYR A 15 11.47 -10.95 51.53
CA TYR A 15 11.64 -12.26 50.92
C TYR A 15 10.55 -13.24 51.39
N ASP A 16 10.19 -13.20 52.66
CA ASP A 16 9.14 -14.05 53.24
C ASP A 16 7.73 -13.62 52.75
N ASN A 17 7.56 -12.34 52.41
CA ASN A 17 6.33 -11.81 51.82
C ASN A 17 6.25 -11.96 50.29
N LEU A 18 7.31 -12.41 49.62
CA LEU A 18 7.28 -12.74 48.20
C LEU A 18 6.51 -14.06 48.03
N SER A 19 5.22 -13.94 47.74
CA SER A 19 4.38 -15.02 47.22
C SER A 19 4.97 -15.50 45.88
N LEU A 20 5.93 -16.43 45.96
CA LEU A 20 6.44 -17.09 44.76
C LEU A 20 5.27 -17.87 44.15
N PRO A 21 4.94 -17.62 42.87
CA PRO A 21 3.93 -18.41 42.16
C PRO A 21 4.27 -19.88 42.34
N SER A 22 3.26 -20.70 42.59
CA SER A 22 3.53 -22.13 42.69
C SER A 22 4.13 -22.63 41.38
N LEU A 23 4.97 -23.67 41.45
CA LEU A 23 5.54 -24.29 40.26
C LEU A 23 4.43 -24.72 39.27
N TYR A 24 3.26 -25.05 39.81
CA TYR A 24 2.04 -25.34 39.07
C TYR A 24 1.48 -24.11 38.32
N ASP A 25 1.39 -22.94 38.96
CA ASP A 25 0.94 -21.71 38.31
C ASP A 25 1.88 -21.30 37.18
N TYR A 26 3.19 -21.45 37.40
CA TYR A 26 4.19 -21.21 36.36
C TYR A 26 4.00 -22.15 35.15
N LEU A 27 3.86 -23.45 35.38
CA LEU A 27 3.58 -24.42 34.31
C LEU A 27 2.28 -24.10 33.56
N LEU A 28 1.23 -23.73 34.28
CA LEU A 28 -0.06 -23.37 33.69
C LEU A 28 0.03 -22.10 32.83
N THR A 29 0.80 -21.11 33.25
CA THR A 29 1.05 -19.89 32.45
C THR A 29 1.88 -20.19 31.20
N GLN A 30 2.90 -21.05 31.30
CA GLN A 30 3.67 -21.49 30.13
C GLN A 30 2.80 -22.25 29.12
N GLU A 31 1.92 -23.14 29.60
CA GLU A 31 1.02 -23.88 28.72
C GLU A 31 0.05 -22.93 28.00
N LYS A 32 -0.57 -21.99 28.72
CA LYS A 32 -1.43 -20.94 28.12
C LYS A 32 -0.69 -20.11 27.08
N LEU A 33 0.53 -19.67 27.38
CA LEU A 33 1.37 -18.92 26.45
C LEU A 33 1.66 -19.74 25.19
N SER A 34 1.97 -21.03 25.35
CA SER A 34 2.25 -21.92 24.22
C SER A 34 1.03 -22.12 23.31
N VAL A 35 -0.18 -22.18 23.87
CA VAL A 35 -1.43 -22.26 23.11
C VAL A 35 -1.68 -20.98 22.34
N GLU A 36 -1.49 -19.82 22.98
CA GLU A 36 -1.67 -18.51 22.33
C GLU A 36 -0.68 -18.33 21.18
N ILE A 37 0.59 -18.71 21.36
CA ILE A 37 1.62 -18.68 20.30
C ILE A 37 1.20 -19.57 19.12
N ARG A 38 0.65 -20.77 19.37
CA ARG A 38 0.17 -21.65 18.30
C ARG A 38 -0.98 -21.03 17.53
N LYS A 39 -1.92 -20.39 18.23
CA LYS A 39 -3.06 -19.70 17.62
C LYS A 39 -2.59 -18.54 16.74
N GLN A 40 -1.70 -17.69 17.27
CA GLN A 40 -1.11 -16.58 16.51
C GLN A 40 -0.34 -17.08 15.28
N ASN A 41 0.41 -18.18 15.40
CA ASN A 41 1.10 -18.78 14.25
C ASN A 41 0.13 -19.31 13.17
N GLN A 42 -1.04 -19.80 13.56
CA GLN A 42 -2.09 -20.19 12.60
C GLN A 42 -2.68 -18.98 11.89
N GLU A 43 -2.97 -17.90 12.62
CA GLU A 43 -3.46 -16.64 12.05
C GLU A 43 -2.44 -16.04 11.09
N VAL A 44 -1.15 -15.98 11.48
CA VAL A 44 -0.05 -15.52 10.61
C VAL A 44 0.07 -16.40 9.36
N LYS A 45 -0.11 -17.71 9.49
CA LYS A 45 -0.08 -18.62 8.33
C LYS A 45 -1.24 -18.34 7.38
N ALA A 46 -2.45 -18.12 7.90
CA ALA A 46 -3.61 -17.76 7.08
C ALA A 46 -3.41 -16.42 6.36
N LEU A 47 -2.90 -15.41 7.07
CA LEU A 47 -2.57 -14.10 6.47
C LEU A 47 -1.50 -14.22 5.38
N ARG A 48 -0.46 -15.05 5.60
CA ARG A 48 0.56 -15.30 4.57
C ARG A 48 -0.03 -15.92 3.31
N GLU A 49 -1.00 -16.81 3.45
CA GLU A 49 -1.64 -17.44 2.29
C GLU A 49 -2.50 -16.43 1.53
N GLN A 50 -3.30 -15.63 2.24
CA GLN A 50 -4.06 -14.53 1.63
C GLN A 50 -3.16 -13.52 0.91
N CYS A 51 -1.98 -13.19 1.48
CA CYS A 51 -1.01 -12.33 0.82
C CYS A 51 -0.42 -12.95 -0.45
N LYS A 52 -0.22 -14.28 -0.49
CA LYS A 52 0.21 -14.97 -1.72
C LYS A 52 -0.86 -14.92 -2.79
N GLU A 53 -2.12 -15.19 -2.43
CA GLU A 53 -3.26 -15.10 -3.35
C GLU A 53 -3.39 -13.69 -3.92
N LEU A 54 -3.33 -12.66 -3.07
CA LEU A 54 -3.31 -11.26 -3.49
C LEU A 54 -2.13 -10.95 -4.42
N LYS A 55 -0.94 -11.48 -4.12
CA LYS A 55 0.24 -11.28 -4.98
C LYS A 55 0.03 -11.87 -6.36
N VAL A 56 -0.51 -13.08 -6.46
CA VAL A 56 -0.81 -13.73 -7.75
C VAL A 56 -1.84 -12.90 -8.51
N LEU A 57 -2.96 -12.55 -7.87
CA LEU A 57 -4.02 -11.78 -8.51
C LEU A 57 -3.56 -10.40 -9.00
N VAL A 58 -2.69 -9.73 -8.23
CA VAL A 58 -2.08 -8.45 -8.65
C VAL A 58 -1.10 -8.67 -9.80
N SER A 59 -0.28 -9.74 -9.76
CA SER A 59 0.63 -10.06 -10.86
C SER A 59 -0.14 -10.32 -12.16
N ASP A 60 -1.17 -11.16 -12.11
CA ASP A 60 -2.00 -11.51 -13.27
C ASP A 60 -2.67 -10.25 -13.85
N SER A 61 -3.21 -9.39 -12.97
CA SER A 61 -3.80 -8.11 -13.39
C SER A 61 -2.76 -7.16 -14.00
N PHE A 62 -1.51 -7.23 -13.53
CA PHE A 62 -0.41 -6.41 -14.04
C PHE A 62 0.08 -6.90 -15.40
N ASP A 63 0.17 -8.21 -15.58
CA ASP A 63 0.54 -8.83 -16.85
C ASP A 63 -0.53 -8.56 -17.92
N GLU A 64 -1.82 -8.62 -17.56
CA GLU A 64 -2.93 -8.25 -18.45
C GLU A 64 -2.91 -6.75 -18.82
N LEU A 65 -2.56 -5.87 -17.87
CA LEU A 65 -2.40 -4.45 -18.16
C LEU A 65 -1.21 -4.16 -19.08
N ASN A 66 -0.07 -4.83 -18.84
CA ASN A 66 1.12 -4.66 -19.66
C ASN A 66 0.91 -5.17 -21.09
N SER A 67 0.26 -6.33 -21.27
CA SER A 67 -0.03 -6.85 -22.62
C SER A 67 -0.91 -5.88 -23.42
N ARG A 68 -1.90 -5.26 -22.76
CA ARG A 68 -2.76 -4.23 -23.37
C ARG A 68 -2.02 -2.92 -23.67
N LEU A 69 -0.98 -2.60 -22.92
CA LEU A 69 -0.11 -1.44 -23.19
C LEU A 69 0.79 -1.71 -24.39
N ASP A 70 1.40 -2.90 -24.46
CA ASP A 70 2.23 -3.31 -25.60
C ASP A 70 1.41 -3.38 -26.90
N GLU A 71 0.15 -3.83 -26.84
CA GLU A 71 -0.79 -3.81 -27.96
C GLU A 71 -1.08 -2.36 -28.43
N ASN A 72 -1.27 -1.43 -27.50
CA ASN A 72 -1.49 -0.01 -27.82
C ASN A 72 -0.23 0.68 -28.39
N ASP A 73 0.97 0.34 -27.91
CA ASP A 73 2.22 0.91 -28.43
C ASP A 73 2.51 0.40 -29.86
N GLN A 74 2.20 -0.87 -30.17
CA GLN A 74 2.30 -1.41 -31.53
C GLN A 74 1.31 -0.73 -32.49
N LEU A 75 0.08 -0.47 -32.04
CA LEU A 75 -0.90 0.30 -32.81
C LEU A 75 -0.45 1.74 -33.05
N SER A 76 0.27 2.33 -32.08
CA SER A 76 0.80 3.69 -32.17
C SER A 76 2.00 3.83 -33.13
N GLU A 77 2.83 2.79 -33.27
CA GLU A 77 3.93 2.76 -34.25
C GLU A 77 3.43 2.55 -35.70
N LEU A 78 2.34 1.80 -35.89
CA LEU A 78 1.68 1.62 -37.19
C LEU A 78 0.92 2.87 -37.67
N GLN A 79 0.48 3.73 -36.75
CA GLN A 79 -0.21 4.99 -37.06
C GLN A 79 0.72 6.20 -37.23
N ARG A 80 2.05 6.05 -37.21
CA ARG A 80 2.93 7.16 -37.61
C ARG A 80 2.72 7.43 -39.09
N PRO A 81 2.13 8.59 -39.48
CA PRO A 81 2.08 8.95 -40.88
C PRO A 81 3.52 9.10 -41.34
N GLN A 82 3.92 8.36 -42.38
CA GLN A 82 5.08 8.75 -43.16
C GLN A 82 4.74 10.07 -43.86
N HIS A 83 4.80 11.17 -43.11
CA HIS A 83 4.92 12.49 -43.68
C HIS A 83 6.35 12.61 -44.21
N SER A 84 6.55 12.03 -45.40
CA SER A 84 7.56 12.51 -46.32
C SER A 84 7.19 13.94 -46.70
N ASP A 85 7.79 14.90 -45.99
CA ASP A 85 7.90 16.27 -46.48
C ASP A 85 8.81 16.28 -47.71
N GLU A 86 8.27 15.92 -48.87
CA GLU A 86 8.82 16.31 -50.16
C GLU A 86 7.71 16.78 -51.10
N PHE A 87 7.60 18.11 -51.21
CA PHE A 87 7.01 18.79 -52.36
C PHE A 87 7.79 20.08 -52.59
N ASN A 88 8.21 20.50 -53.77
CA ASN A 88 8.53 19.89 -55.06
C ASN A 88 9.25 21.02 -55.83
N GLY A 89 10.24 20.73 -56.66
CA GLY A 89 10.88 21.78 -57.46
C GLY A 89 12.05 21.35 -58.33
N ASN A 90 11.73 20.59 -59.41
CA ASN A 90 12.49 20.42 -60.65
C ASN A 90 13.91 19.82 -60.57
N ASP A 91 14.15 18.67 -61.21
CA ASP A 91 14.64 18.64 -62.60
C ASP A 91 14.61 17.21 -63.17
N LYS A 92 14.60 17.13 -64.49
CA LYS A 92 14.43 15.95 -65.33
C LYS A 92 15.52 14.87 -65.14
N LEU A 93 15.16 13.59 -65.31
CA LEU A 93 15.59 12.68 -66.40
C LEU A 93 15.60 11.19 -66.00
N LYS A 94 15.05 10.37 -66.92
CA LYS A 94 15.33 8.94 -67.23
C LYS A 94 14.66 7.89 -66.35
N GLU A 95 13.71 7.12 -66.90
CA GLU A 95 13.96 5.86 -67.65
C GLU A 95 14.75 4.87 -66.79
N ASP A 96 14.09 3.92 -66.14
CA ASP A 96 13.83 2.59 -66.72
C ASP A 96 13.22 1.59 -65.70
N LEU A 97 12.29 0.80 -66.22
CA LEU A 97 12.04 -0.64 -65.97
C LEU A 97 11.49 -1.15 -64.63
N ASN A 98 10.45 -1.99 -64.81
CA ASN A 98 10.06 -3.18 -64.03
C ASN A 98 9.56 -2.90 -62.60
N GLU A 99 8.56 -3.59 -62.06
CA GLU A 99 7.89 -4.85 -62.37
C GLU A 99 6.49 -4.80 -61.72
N GLU A 100 5.64 -5.71 -62.17
CA GLU A 100 4.37 -6.11 -61.57
C GLU A 100 4.35 -6.10 -60.04
N GLU A 101 3.31 -5.51 -59.45
CA GLU A 101 2.60 -6.12 -58.32
C GLU A 101 1.22 -5.44 -58.17
N ASP A 102 0.19 -6.10 -58.73
CA ASP A 102 -1.21 -5.90 -58.37
C ASP A 102 -1.38 -6.35 -56.91
N PHE A 103 -1.09 -5.47 -55.95
CA PHE A 103 -1.56 -5.63 -54.59
C PHE A 103 -3.02 -5.17 -54.56
N GLU A 104 -3.90 -6.16 -54.44
CA GLU A 104 -5.28 -5.96 -53.99
C GLU A 104 -5.22 -5.09 -52.73
N ASN A 105 -5.73 -3.86 -52.84
CA ASN A 105 -6.07 -3.05 -51.68
C ASN A 105 -7.19 -3.79 -50.94
N GLU A 106 -6.82 -4.74 -50.10
CA GLU A 106 -7.66 -5.14 -48.99
C GLU A 106 -7.80 -3.87 -48.14
N ASP A 107 -9.03 -3.34 -48.11
CA ASP A 107 -9.44 -2.28 -47.22
C ASP A 107 -9.02 -2.68 -45.80
N GLU A 108 -7.86 -2.20 -45.33
CA GLU A 108 -7.49 -2.19 -43.93
C GLU A 108 -8.53 -1.29 -43.24
N GLU A 109 -9.65 -1.92 -42.86
CA GLU A 109 -10.57 -1.35 -41.89
C GLU A 109 -9.72 -0.94 -40.70
N ASP A 110 -9.58 0.36 -40.54
CA ASP A 110 -8.92 1.08 -39.45
C ASP A 110 -9.67 0.73 -38.14
N VAL A 111 -9.48 -0.50 -37.64
CA VAL A 111 -9.97 -0.96 -36.34
C VAL A 111 -9.05 -0.36 -35.28
N SER A 112 -9.07 0.98 -35.19
CA SER A 112 -8.88 1.59 -33.88
C SER A 112 -10.01 1.02 -33.01
N GLU A 113 -9.70 0.01 -32.20
CA GLU A 113 -10.60 -0.42 -31.14
C GLU A 113 -10.81 0.80 -30.25
N VAL A 114 -11.86 1.55 -30.55
CA VAL A 114 -12.33 2.66 -29.73
C VAL A 114 -12.72 2.02 -28.41
N ILE A 115 -11.79 2.01 -27.46
CA ILE A 115 -12.02 1.51 -26.10
C ILE A 115 -13.33 2.14 -25.65
N SER A 116 -14.30 1.29 -25.36
CA SER A 116 -15.63 1.77 -25.10
C SER A 116 -15.58 2.69 -23.88
N PRO A 117 -16.33 3.80 -23.85
CA PRO A 117 -16.37 4.67 -22.68
C PRO A 117 -16.70 3.92 -21.38
N GLU A 118 -17.42 2.82 -21.47
CA GLU A 118 -17.77 1.94 -20.36
C GLU A 118 -16.55 1.20 -19.78
N GLU A 119 -15.62 0.74 -20.62
CA GLU A 119 -14.39 0.07 -20.18
C GLU A 119 -13.45 1.03 -19.45
N VAL A 120 -13.33 2.26 -19.93
CA VAL A 120 -12.53 3.29 -19.24
C VAL A 120 -13.10 3.56 -17.85
N ILE A 121 -14.42 3.72 -17.73
CA ILE A 121 -15.08 3.93 -16.44
C ILE A 121 -14.84 2.73 -15.51
N ARG A 122 -14.93 1.50 -16.04
CA ARG A 122 -14.68 0.28 -15.27
C ARG A 122 -13.24 0.21 -14.77
N ALA A 123 -12.26 0.52 -15.62
CA ALA A 123 -10.85 0.58 -15.26
C ALA A 123 -10.58 1.62 -14.15
N GLN A 124 -11.16 2.83 -14.28
CA GLN A 124 -11.07 3.86 -13.26
C GLN A 124 -11.63 3.39 -11.90
N GLN A 125 -12.79 2.73 -11.89
CA GLN A 125 -13.39 2.18 -10.67
C GLN A 125 -12.54 1.08 -10.04
N LEU A 126 -11.96 0.20 -10.85
CA LEU A 126 -11.06 -0.86 -10.38
C LEU A 126 -9.80 -0.27 -9.72
N LEU A 127 -9.17 0.72 -10.35
CA LEU A 127 -8.02 1.41 -9.77
C LEU A 127 -8.36 2.11 -8.45
N MET A 128 -9.50 2.80 -8.38
CA MET A 128 -9.98 3.42 -7.13
C MET A 128 -10.19 2.38 -6.03
N HIS A 129 -10.72 1.20 -6.36
CA HIS A 129 -10.91 0.11 -5.40
C HIS A 129 -9.57 -0.50 -4.95
N ALA A 130 -8.63 -0.68 -5.88
CA ALA A 130 -7.29 -1.15 -5.57
C ALA A 130 -6.55 -0.17 -4.64
N MET A 131 -6.67 1.14 -4.89
CA MET A 131 -6.09 2.18 -4.03
C MET A 131 -6.71 2.17 -2.62
N ASP A 132 -8.05 2.05 -2.52
CA ASP A 132 -8.74 1.92 -1.23
C ASP A 132 -8.26 0.67 -0.46
N SER A 133 -8.09 -0.46 -1.16
CA SER A 133 -7.61 -1.71 -0.58
C SER A 133 -6.17 -1.59 -0.07
N LEU A 134 -5.29 -0.96 -0.87
CA LEU A 134 -3.91 -0.69 -0.50
C LEU A 134 -3.81 0.24 0.71
N PHE A 135 -4.68 1.25 0.77
CA PHE A 135 -4.76 2.15 1.92
C PHE A 135 -5.17 1.42 3.20
N ASN A 136 -6.17 0.54 3.13
CA ASN A 136 -6.58 -0.28 4.26
C ASN A 136 -5.46 -1.23 4.70
N LEU A 137 -4.74 -1.82 3.75
CA LEU A 137 -3.58 -2.65 4.03
C LEU A 137 -2.49 -1.84 4.75
N TYR A 138 -2.19 -0.63 4.28
CA TYR A 138 -1.23 0.27 4.93
C TYR A 138 -1.63 0.59 6.37
N GLN A 139 -2.89 0.97 6.60
CA GLN A 139 -3.38 1.21 7.96
C GLN A 139 -3.32 -0.04 8.84
N GLY A 140 -3.63 -1.21 8.28
CA GLY A 140 -3.55 -2.49 8.96
C GLY A 140 -2.12 -2.84 9.37
N ILE A 141 -1.15 -2.62 8.47
CA ILE A 141 0.27 -2.81 8.75
C ILE A 141 0.73 -1.83 9.82
N ALA A 142 0.43 -0.53 9.70
CA ALA A 142 0.85 0.46 10.69
C ALA A 142 0.33 0.13 12.11
N LYS A 143 -0.96 -0.23 12.24
CA LYS A 143 -1.54 -0.67 13.53
C LYS A 143 -0.94 -2.00 14.01
N GLY A 144 -0.68 -2.92 13.09
CA GLY A 144 -0.04 -4.20 13.38
C GLY A 144 1.39 -4.01 13.90
N ASN A 145 2.16 -3.12 13.28
CA ASN A 145 3.52 -2.74 13.65
C ASN A 145 3.55 -2.18 15.06
N GLU A 146 2.66 -1.24 15.37
CA GLU A 146 2.51 -0.67 16.72
C GLU A 146 2.24 -1.77 17.76
N LYS A 147 1.25 -2.65 17.49
CA LYS A 147 0.89 -3.74 18.40
C LYS A 147 1.99 -4.79 18.57
N ILE A 148 2.73 -5.12 17.52
CA ILE A 148 3.89 -6.03 17.61
C ILE A 148 4.96 -5.40 18.52
N LEU A 149 5.24 -4.11 18.35
CA LEU A 149 6.23 -3.41 19.16
C LEU A 149 5.79 -3.24 20.63
N GLU A 150 4.49 -3.15 20.89
CA GLU A 150 3.92 -3.11 22.25
C GLU A 150 3.92 -4.47 22.96
N THR A 151 3.65 -5.55 22.23
CA THR A 151 3.56 -6.91 22.81
C THR A 151 4.91 -7.50 23.15
N LEU A 152 5.96 -7.09 22.44
CA LEU A 152 7.30 -7.59 22.68
C LEU A 152 7.96 -6.87 23.87
N PRO A 153 8.76 -7.59 24.68
CA PRO A 153 9.36 -7.02 25.89
C PRO A 153 10.25 -5.82 25.54
N SER A 154 9.88 -4.65 26.03
CA SER A 154 10.61 -3.41 25.74
C SER A 154 12.04 -3.39 26.32
N LYS A 155 12.39 -4.35 27.19
CA LYS A 155 13.70 -4.54 27.81
C LYS A 155 14.00 -6.04 27.97
N GLU A 156 15.22 -6.46 27.66
CA GLU A 156 15.73 -7.81 27.93
C GLU A 156 16.85 -7.79 28.99
N GLY A 157 16.82 -8.74 29.93
CA GLY A 157 17.91 -8.99 30.87
C GLY A 157 18.00 -8.08 32.10
N PHE A 158 19.04 -8.32 32.91
CA PHE A 158 19.32 -7.61 34.18
C PHE A 158 19.68 -6.13 33.97
N TRP A 159 20.13 -5.77 32.77
CA TRP A 159 20.55 -4.42 32.40
C TRP A 159 19.42 -3.71 31.65
N ARG A 160 18.53 -3.05 32.40
CA ARG A 160 17.31 -2.34 31.93
C ARG A 160 17.55 -1.13 31.01
N SER A 161 18.75 -0.96 30.47
CA SER A 161 19.21 0.22 29.74
C SER A 161 19.41 0.00 28.25
N HIS A 162 19.34 -1.22 27.71
CA HIS A 162 19.56 -1.47 26.28
C HIS A 162 18.29 -2.02 25.61
N LYS A 163 17.99 -1.50 24.42
CA LYS A 163 16.97 -2.08 23.54
C LYS A 163 17.40 -3.52 23.19
N PRO A 164 16.47 -4.48 23.14
CA PRO A 164 16.78 -5.84 22.72
C PRO A 164 17.37 -5.86 21.31
N LEU A 165 18.33 -6.76 21.04
CA LEU A 165 18.96 -6.89 19.71
C LEU A 165 17.95 -7.26 18.63
N TRP A 166 16.90 -8.02 18.98
CA TRP A 166 15.84 -8.37 18.02
C TRP A 166 15.03 -7.15 17.57
N ARG A 167 15.00 -6.06 18.36
CA ARG A 167 14.14 -4.91 18.08
C ARG A 167 14.54 -4.20 16.79
N SER A 168 15.85 -4.06 16.52
CA SER A 168 16.32 -3.46 15.27
C SER A 168 15.94 -4.30 14.05
N TYR A 169 16.05 -5.63 14.13
CA TYR A 169 15.66 -6.53 13.04
C TYR A 169 14.15 -6.49 12.77
N VAL A 170 13.35 -6.40 13.83
CA VAL A 170 11.90 -6.24 13.69
C VAL A 170 11.57 -4.88 13.09
N GLU A 171 12.13 -3.79 13.62
CA GLU A 171 11.91 -2.43 13.08
C GLU A 171 12.32 -2.34 11.60
N GLU A 172 13.43 -2.97 11.19
CA GLU A 172 13.88 -3.06 9.79
C GLU A 172 12.94 -3.91 8.90
N ALA A 173 12.50 -5.07 9.40
CA ALA A 173 11.54 -5.89 8.66
C ALA A 173 10.20 -5.14 8.47
N LEU A 174 9.74 -4.43 9.51
CA LEU A 174 8.53 -3.63 9.47
C LEU A 174 8.64 -2.44 8.51
N SER A 175 9.79 -1.74 8.48
CA SER A 175 10.02 -0.66 7.52
C SER A 175 10.05 -1.17 6.08
N GLY A 176 10.61 -2.36 5.83
CA GLY A 176 10.57 -2.98 4.50
C GLY A 176 9.15 -3.23 3.98
N TYR A 177 8.20 -3.59 4.86
CA TYR A 177 6.79 -3.71 4.49
C TYR A 177 6.17 -2.35 4.14
N GLU A 178 6.45 -1.32 4.94
CA GLU A 178 5.94 0.04 4.67
C GLU A 178 6.49 0.60 3.35
N GLU A 179 7.77 0.38 3.06
CA GLU A 179 8.41 0.74 1.79
C GLU A 179 7.75 0.01 0.61
N GLY A 180 7.53 -1.29 0.73
CA GLY A 180 6.88 -2.08 -0.32
C GLY A 180 5.46 -1.59 -0.64
N VAL A 181 4.68 -1.27 0.39
CA VAL A 181 3.32 -0.72 0.23
C VAL A 181 3.35 0.68 -0.40
N ASN A 182 4.31 1.52 0.02
CA ASN A 182 4.49 2.83 -0.59
C ASN A 182 4.90 2.75 -2.06
N ALA A 183 5.76 1.80 -2.43
CA ALA A 183 6.13 1.58 -3.83
C ALA A 183 4.92 1.17 -4.68
N MET A 184 4.09 0.24 -4.19
CA MET A 184 2.83 -0.14 -4.85
C MET A 184 1.90 1.07 -5.01
N ARG A 185 1.81 1.92 -3.98
CA ARG A 185 0.99 3.13 -4.01
C ARG A 185 1.46 4.09 -5.09
N GLN A 186 2.76 4.33 -5.19
CA GLN A 186 3.32 5.24 -6.19
C GLN A 186 3.02 4.77 -7.61
N LYS A 187 3.18 3.46 -7.88
CA LYS A 187 2.84 2.87 -9.19
C LYS A 187 1.36 3.05 -9.52
N LEU A 188 0.49 2.78 -8.55
CA LEU A 188 -0.94 2.88 -8.76
C LEU A 188 -1.41 4.33 -8.97
N VAL A 189 -0.81 5.29 -8.25
CA VAL A 189 -1.06 6.73 -8.47
C VAL A 189 -0.62 7.16 -9.87
N ALA A 190 0.49 6.64 -10.40
CA ALA A 190 0.93 6.93 -11.76
C ALA A 190 -0.10 6.41 -12.79
N GLN A 191 -0.51 5.15 -12.69
CA GLN A 191 -1.52 4.56 -13.57
C GLN A 191 -2.88 5.27 -13.50
N MET A 192 -3.27 5.73 -12.30
CA MET A 192 -4.48 6.54 -12.13
C MET A 192 -4.37 7.87 -12.89
N ALA A 193 -3.20 8.51 -12.88
CA ALA A 193 -2.98 9.75 -13.60
C ALA A 193 -3.10 9.57 -15.12
N ASP A 194 -2.65 8.44 -15.66
CA ASP A 194 -2.78 8.11 -17.09
C ASP A 194 -4.25 7.99 -17.53
N LEU A 195 -5.16 7.65 -16.60
CA LEU A 195 -6.61 7.61 -16.83
C LEU A 195 -7.37 8.86 -16.35
N ASP A 196 -6.68 10.00 -16.21
CA ASP A 196 -7.22 11.27 -15.71
C ASP A 196 -7.83 11.20 -14.29
N VAL A 197 -7.42 10.22 -13.48
CA VAL A 197 -7.86 10.08 -12.10
C VAL A 197 -6.81 10.65 -11.16
N SER A 198 -7.19 11.64 -10.36
CA SER A 198 -6.33 12.26 -9.36
C SER A 198 -6.81 11.97 -7.94
N LEU A 199 -5.85 11.76 -7.05
CA LEU A 199 -6.07 11.42 -5.65
C LEU A 199 -6.28 12.69 -4.80
N ILE A 200 -7.38 12.74 -4.04
CA ILE A 200 -7.58 13.72 -2.97
C ILE A 200 -7.02 13.12 -1.68
N ASN A 201 -5.77 13.48 -1.36
CA ASN A 201 -5.08 13.06 -0.14
C ASN A 201 -4.67 14.30 0.68
N PRO A 202 -5.56 14.84 1.51
CA PRO A 202 -5.22 16.00 2.32
C PRO A 202 -4.19 15.62 3.39
N GLY A 203 -3.16 16.46 3.55
CA GLY A 203 -2.14 16.24 4.57
C GLY A 203 -2.71 16.36 5.98
N LEU A 204 -2.13 15.62 6.93
CA LEU A 204 -2.47 15.78 8.34
C LEU A 204 -2.17 17.22 8.79
N GLY A 205 -3.10 17.82 9.54
CA GLY A 205 -2.99 19.19 10.00
C GLY A 205 -3.21 20.26 8.93
N THR A 206 -3.69 19.90 7.73
CA THR A 206 -4.16 20.87 6.72
C THR A 206 -5.55 21.41 7.08
N ILE A 207 -5.93 22.55 6.48
CA ILE A 207 -7.25 23.17 6.68
C ILE A 207 -8.30 22.28 6.02
N PHE A 208 -9.39 22.00 6.73
CA PHE A 208 -10.51 21.24 6.19
C PHE A 208 -11.19 22.01 5.06
N ASP A 209 -11.26 21.39 3.87
CA ASP A 209 -12.01 21.90 2.73
C ASP A 209 -13.30 21.06 2.53
N PRO A 210 -14.50 21.62 2.75
CA PRO A 210 -15.76 20.90 2.59
C PRO A 210 -16.08 20.52 1.14
N VAL A 211 -15.41 21.11 0.15
CA VAL A 211 -15.61 20.77 -1.27
C VAL A 211 -14.97 19.43 -1.57
N GLU A 212 -13.74 19.23 -1.11
CA GLU A 212 -12.95 18.03 -1.39
C GLU A 212 -13.03 16.97 -0.29
N CYS A 213 -13.41 17.36 0.92
CA CYS A 213 -13.40 16.51 2.11
C CYS A 213 -14.78 16.45 2.79
N ARG A 214 -15.09 15.28 3.34
CA ARG A 214 -16.24 15.02 4.20
C ARG A 214 -15.76 14.63 5.59
N ALA A 215 -16.12 15.41 6.59
CA ALA A 215 -15.80 15.10 7.98
C ALA A 215 -16.72 13.97 8.49
N ILE A 216 -16.16 12.81 8.81
CA ILE A 216 -16.89 11.67 9.38
C ILE A 216 -16.74 11.63 10.90
N GLU A 217 -15.56 11.97 11.41
CA GLU A 217 -15.23 11.86 12.82
C GLU A 217 -14.65 13.16 13.37
N THR A 218 -14.73 13.33 14.69
CA THR A 218 -14.09 14.44 15.39
C THR A 218 -13.14 13.92 16.46
N VAL A 219 -11.92 14.43 16.47
CA VAL A 219 -10.85 14.06 17.41
C VAL A 219 -10.55 15.24 18.34
N GLN A 220 -10.28 14.96 19.62
CA GLN A 220 -9.87 16.00 20.57
C GLN A 220 -8.35 16.24 20.49
N GLY A 221 -7.91 17.45 20.86
CA GLY A 221 -6.49 17.69 21.14
C GLY A 221 -5.69 18.44 20.08
N GLY A 222 -6.31 18.94 19.01
CA GLY A 222 -5.61 19.66 17.94
C GLY A 222 -6.28 20.98 17.51
N PRO A 223 -5.70 21.68 16.52
CA PRO A 223 -6.21 22.96 16.04
C PRO A 223 -7.55 22.76 15.32
N LYS A 224 -8.60 23.45 15.83
CA LYS A 224 -9.97 23.37 15.32
C LYS A 224 -10.03 23.56 13.80
N GLY A 225 -10.84 22.73 13.13
CA GLY A 225 -11.09 22.86 11.69
C GLY A 225 -9.93 22.39 10.82
N ARG A 226 -8.95 21.69 11.41
CA ARG A 226 -7.89 21.01 10.68
C ARG A 226 -8.10 19.51 10.67
N ILE A 227 -7.56 18.87 9.65
CA ILE A 227 -7.64 17.42 9.45
C ILE A 227 -6.76 16.71 10.47
N ALA A 228 -7.38 15.86 11.28
CA ALA A 228 -6.72 15.04 12.28
C ALA A 228 -6.21 13.73 11.68
N GLN A 229 -7.02 13.10 10.82
CA GLN A 229 -6.71 11.83 10.20
C GLN A 229 -7.47 11.69 8.86
N VAL A 230 -6.85 11.02 7.89
CA VAL A 230 -7.54 10.57 6.68
C VAL A 230 -8.08 9.17 6.94
N ILE A 231 -9.40 8.99 6.81
CA ILE A 231 -10.09 7.71 6.99
C ILE A 231 -10.26 7.00 5.64
N ARG A 232 -10.45 7.77 4.57
CA ARG A 232 -10.55 7.25 3.20
C ARG A 232 -10.14 8.32 2.20
N PHE A 233 -9.46 7.93 1.12
CA PHE A 233 -9.11 8.87 0.06
C PHE A 233 -10.33 9.33 -0.75
N GLY A 234 -10.23 10.54 -1.29
CA GLY A 234 -11.15 11.02 -2.32
C GLY A 234 -10.50 10.91 -3.70
N TYR A 235 -11.31 11.09 -4.75
CA TYR A 235 -10.88 10.98 -6.13
C TYR A 235 -11.55 12.04 -6.99
N LYS A 236 -10.79 12.58 -7.95
CA LYS A 236 -11.29 13.41 -9.05
C LYS A 236 -11.04 12.70 -10.36
N ILE A 237 -12.02 12.71 -11.26
CA ILE A 237 -11.91 12.20 -12.63
C ILE A 237 -12.06 13.39 -13.57
N LYS A 238 -11.04 13.67 -14.39
CA LYS A 238 -11.03 14.83 -15.30
C LYS A 238 -11.37 16.14 -14.59
N GLY A 239 -10.81 16.34 -13.39
CA GLY A 239 -11.03 17.51 -12.54
C GLY A 239 -12.37 17.56 -11.80
N LYS A 240 -13.34 16.69 -12.12
CA LYS A 240 -14.62 16.60 -11.40
C LYS A 240 -14.49 15.66 -10.20
N ILE A 241 -15.06 16.05 -9.07
CA ILE A 241 -15.03 15.22 -7.85
C ILE A 241 -15.92 14.00 -8.08
N ALA A 242 -15.30 12.83 -8.17
CA ALA A 242 -15.99 11.55 -8.22
C ALA A 242 -16.38 11.09 -6.81
N ARG A 243 -15.50 11.35 -5.83
CA ARG A 243 -15.73 11.04 -4.42
C ARG A 243 -14.92 11.97 -3.52
N CYS A 244 -15.55 12.54 -2.49
CA CYS A 244 -14.83 13.31 -1.46
C CYS A 244 -13.97 12.39 -0.59
N ALA A 245 -12.90 12.95 -0.02
CA ALA A 245 -12.08 12.25 0.98
C ALA A 245 -12.82 12.21 2.32
N ASP A 246 -12.82 11.07 2.99
CA ASP A 246 -13.40 10.94 4.32
C ASP A 246 -12.32 11.19 5.37
N VAL A 247 -12.56 12.16 6.24
CA VAL A 247 -11.55 12.63 7.19
C VAL A 247 -12.12 12.76 8.61
N ALA A 248 -11.24 12.62 9.59
CA ALA A 248 -11.49 13.05 10.95
C ALA A 248 -10.94 14.47 11.14
N ILE A 249 -11.67 15.35 11.82
CA ILE A 249 -11.25 16.74 12.07
C ILE A 249 -11.06 17.01 13.57
N TYR A 250 -10.17 17.94 13.93
CA TYR A 250 -10.03 18.35 15.32
C TYR A 250 -11.20 19.20 15.78
N LYS A 251 -11.78 18.85 16.93
CA LYS A 251 -12.76 19.67 17.65
C LYS A 251 -12.03 20.67 18.56
N GLU A 252 -12.63 21.84 18.73
CA GLU A 252 -12.17 22.83 19.71
C GLU A 252 -12.15 22.20 21.11
N LYS A 253 -11.09 22.48 21.87
CA LYS A 253 -10.97 22.09 23.28
C LYS A 253 -11.98 22.87 24.12
#